data_AF-A0A242K591-F1
#
_entry.id   AF-A0A242K591-F1
#
_cell.length_a   1.000
_cell.length_b   1.000
_cell.length_c   1.000
_cell.angle_alpha   90.00
_cell.angle_beta   90.00
_cell.angle_gamma   90.00
#
_symmetry.space_group_name_H-M   'P 1'
#
loop_
_entity.id
_entity.type
_entity.pdbx_description
1 polymer ?
#
loop_
_entity_poly.entity_id
_entity_poly.type
_entity_poly.pdbx_seq_one_letter_code
_entity_poly.pdbx_strand_id
1 'polypeptide(L)'
;MKKKRKGLYVGLLSVAVLSTAFLCPKEVKAAPSVAEEQVLQQPNGTEIKGTQYGDEFFNYVAGEDGSVYERKDDNYWYYKVEDTNARSVGAKVGIDPKPANVVQKGELLKEDTGEVRRQTFNRQLKNQQTSKWNQQQNLLVVRVEFSDVKLSSSEEEWQKKIFSEEGSTLKSFYTEQTNGRIDIQPVKDTDTVKNGILTVSLEQEHPDTREGFGFNTGVFTGEVLKKIKDQIDFSMYDTDNDKIIDSNELHVMFIVAGYERSDGDYGKGVWAHKGWVNRDISIDGLKVQEFTIFGEKMGFRGKTSTIGVICHEFGHDLGLPDLYNLDSTNGSGIGITSVMSYGCSGAISKHNGLYWEVEESGTTPVGLDAYSKIQLGASFEELDANKVYEKQLKALSKDTEPTIFKIQTQNPNEYFLIENRQVTGFDRGLTRYVENMPGGIT
;
A
#
# COMPACT_ATOMS: atom_id res chain seq x y z
N MET A 1 53.11 -16.87 66.79
CA MET A 1 52.25 -16.74 67.99
C MET A 1 50.83 -16.38 67.57
N LYS A 2 49.85 -17.16 68.05
CA LYS A 2 48.40 -16.95 68.16
C LYS A 2 47.51 -16.78 66.90
N LYS A 3 46.74 -17.85 66.68
CA LYS A 3 45.46 -18.05 65.99
C LYS A 3 44.44 -16.90 66.10
N LYS A 4 43.60 -16.73 65.06
CA LYS A 4 42.13 -16.90 65.13
C LYS A 4 41.51 -17.13 63.74
N ARG A 5 40.68 -18.18 63.65
CA ARG A 5 39.75 -18.52 62.55
C ARG A 5 38.48 -17.66 62.64
N LYS A 6 37.78 -17.54 61.49
CA LYS A 6 36.32 -17.40 61.20
C LYS A 6 36.21 -16.43 60.00
N GLY A 7 35.46 -16.63 58.93
CA GLY A 7 34.50 -17.64 58.50
C GLY A 7 33.91 -17.13 57.17
N LEU A 8 33.62 -18.08 56.28
CA LEU A 8 32.73 -18.06 55.10
C LEU A 8 31.91 -16.78 54.82
N TYR A 9 31.98 -16.25 53.59
CA TYR A 9 30.81 -15.89 52.79
C TYR A 9 31.19 -15.91 51.30
N VAL A 10 30.67 -16.92 50.60
CA VAL A 10 30.62 -17.03 49.15
C VAL A 10 29.48 -16.10 48.70
N GLY A 11 29.82 -15.01 48.02
CA GLY A 11 28.86 -14.16 47.33
C GLY A 11 29.02 -14.39 45.82
N LEU A 12 28.23 -15.32 45.29
CA LEU A 12 27.97 -15.44 43.85
C LEU A 12 27.25 -14.15 43.40
N LEU A 13 27.98 -13.25 42.75
CA LEU A 13 27.36 -12.20 41.94
C LEU A 13 26.94 -12.83 40.61
N SER A 14 25.73 -13.38 40.60
CA SER A 14 24.98 -13.65 39.39
C SER A 14 24.67 -12.31 38.71
N VAL A 15 25.47 -11.95 37.72
CA VAL A 15 25.13 -10.90 36.75
C VAL A 15 24.03 -11.47 35.87
N ALA A 16 22.79 -11.18 36.24
CA ALA A 16 21.65 -11.34 35.34
C ALA A 16 21.83 -10.32 34.20
N VAL A 17 22.39 -10.77 33.08
CA VAL A 17 22.28 -10.06 31.81
C VAL A 17 20.81 -10.18 31.41
N LEU A 18 20.01 -9.17 31.78
CA LEU A 18 18.73 -8.95 31.13
C LEU A 18 19.02 -8.56 29.68
N SER A 19 19.05 -9.56 28.80
CA SER A 19 18.88 -9.36 27.37
C SER A 19 17.44 -8.93 27.11
N THR A 20 17.13 -7.65 27.31
CA THR A 20 15.93 -7.05 26.73
C THR A 20 16.15 -6.98 25.23
N ALA A 21 15.74 -8.03 24.53
CA ALA A 21 15.48 -7.97 23.11
C ALA A 21 14.37 -6.95 22.90
N PHE A 22 14.74 -5.72 22.54
CA PHE A 22 13.81 -4.76 21.95
C PHE A 22 13.35 -5.35 20.62
N LEU A 23 12.23 -6.05 20.63
CA LEU A 23 11.42 -6.28 19.43
C LEU A 23 10.93 -4.90 18.98
N CYS A 24 11.70 -4.26 18.13
CA CYS A 24 11.23 -3.10 17.38
C CYS A 24 10.15 -3.61 16.41
N PRO A 25 8.88 -3.16 16.52
CA PRO A 25 7.90 -3.45 15.48
C PRO A 25 8.42 -2.84 14.16
N LYS A 26 8.70 -3.70 13.18
CA LYS A 26 9.20 -3.30 11.86
C LYS A 26 8.04 -2.72 11.05
N GLU A 27 8.29 -1.60 10.37
CA GLU A 27 7.29 -0.81 9.64
C GLU A 27 6.80 -1.53 8.36
N VAL A 28 5.52 -1.31 8.02
CA VAL A 28 4.64 -1.99 7.03
C VAL A 28 3.83 -0.85 6.36
N LYS A 29 3.73 -0.71 5.00
CA LYS A 29 3.35 0.59 4.34
C LYS A 29 2.44 0.60 3.06
N ALA A 30 1.27 1.25 2.96
CA ALA A 30 0.13 0.96 2.07
C ALA A 30 -0.65 2.14 1.46
N ALA A 31 -1.50 1.80 0.48
CA ALA A 31 -2.54 2.59 -0.12
C ALA A 31 -3.64 2.98 0.86
N PRO A 32 -4.26 4.16 0.66
CA PRO A 32 -5.41 4.57 1.43
C PRO A 32 -6.58 3.62 1.15
N SER A 33 -7.45 3.45 2.14
CA SER A 33 -8.71 2.73 1.91
C SER A 33 -9.56 3.45 0.85
N VAL A 34 -10.29 2.66 0.05
CA VAL A 34 -11.20 3.15 -1.00
C VAL A 34 -12.29 4.10 -0.44
N ALA A 35 -12.54 4.06 0.87
CA ALA A 35 -13.46 4.96 1.58
C ALA A 35 -14.89 4.96 1.00
N GLU A 36 -15.34 3.81 0.50
CA GLU A 36 -16.72 3.58 0.06
C GLU A 36 -17.56 2.96 1.17
N GLU A 37 -18.85 3.32 1.23
CA GLU A 37 -19.80 2.69 2.16
C GLU A 37 -20.04 1.24 1.76
N GLN A 38 -19.93 0.35 2.75
CA GLN A 38 -20.08 -1.09 2.58
C GLN A 38 -21.16 -1.64 3.50
N VAL A 39 -21.82 -2.68 3.01
CA VAL A 39 -22.67 -3.52 3.85
C VAL A 39 -21.78 -4.52 4.58
N LEU A 40 -21.66 -4.37 5.89
CA LEU A 40 -20.99 -5.30 6.79
C LEU A 40 -22.04 -6.22 7.40
N GLN A 41 -21.70 -7.49 7.61
CA GLN A 41 -22.59 -8.44 8.29
C GLN A 41 -22.13 -8.73 9.70
N GLN A 42 -23.06 -8.66 10.64
CA GLN A 42 -22.91 -9.25 11.97
C GLN A 42 -23.02 -10.78 11.89
N PRO A 43 -22.40 -11.53 12.81
CA PRO A 43 -22.50 -13.00 12.84
C PRO A 43 -23.93 -13.56 12.95
N ASN A 44 -24.89 -12.78 13.45
CA ASN A 44 -26.31 -13.15 13.48
C ASN A 44 -27.07 -12.87 12.17
N GLY A 45 -26.38 -12.39 11.13
CA GLY A 45 -26.95 -12.00 9.84
C GLY A 45 -27.51 -10.57 9.78
N THR A 46 -27.42 -9.78 10.85
CA THR A 46 -27.80 -8.36 10.81
C THR A 46 -26.84 -7.59 9.90
N GLU A 47 -27.38 -6.91 8.90
CA GLU A 47 -26.62 -6.01 8.03
C GLU A 47 -26.46 -4.64 8.69
N ILE A 48 -25.24 -4.11 8.66
CA ILE A 48 -24.91 -2.74 9.08
C ILE A 48 -24.15 -2.06 7.96
N LYS A 49 -24.19 -0.73 7.92
CA LYS A 49 -23.41 0.07 6.97
C LYS A 49 -22.20 0.67 7.66
N GLY A 50 -21.04 0.56 7.02
CA GLY A 50 -19.81 1.19 7.49
C GLY A 50 -18.88 1.51 6.34
N THR A 51 -18.10 2.56 6.50
CA THR A 51 -17.03 2.96 5.60
C THR A 51 -15.71 2.73 6.30
N GLN A 52 -14.79 2.05 5.62
CA GLN A 52 -13.44 1.89 6.09
C GLN A 52 -12.61 3.12 5.72
N TYR A 53 -11.80 3.58 6.66
CA TYR A 53 -10.94 4.73 6.51
C TYR A 53 -9.52 4.38 6.94
N GLY A 54 -8.60 5.20 6.48
CA GLY A 54 -7.21 5.13 6.90
C GLY A 54 -6.32 4.46 5.88
N ASP A 55 -5.17 4.05 6.38
CA ASP A 55 -4.09 3.39 5.68
C ASP A 55 -3.58 2.23 6.58
N GLU A 56 -2.50 1.58 6.20
CA GLU A 56 -1.83 0.58 7.01
C GLU A 56 -1.20 1.07 8.31
N PHE A 57 -0.85 2.35 8.40
CA PHE A 57 -0.30 2.89 9.64
C PHE A 57 -1.42 3.06 10.67
N PHE A 58 -2.60 3.42 10.19
CA PHE A 58 -3.79 3.62 10.99
C PHE A 58 -5.06 3.46 10.16
N ASN A 59 -5.90 2.48 10.52
CA ASN A 59 -7.21 2.27 9.91
C ASN A 59 -8.32 2.06 10.94
N TYR A 60 -9.54 2.37 10.52
CA TYR A 60 -10.74 2.21 11.33
C TYR A 60 -11.96 2.08 10.41
N VAL A 61 -13.07 1.60 10.98
CA VAL A 61 -14.37 1.59 10.31
C VAL A 61 -15.29 2.56 11.03
N ALA A 62 -16.06 3.35 10.29
CA ALA A 62 -17.06 4.24 10.87
C ALA A 62 -18.38 4.19 10.11
N GLY A 63 -19.49 4.39 10.82
CA GLY A 63 -20.81 4.54 10.23
C GLY A 63 -21.02 5.89 9.52
N GLU A 64 -22.13 6.00 8.81
CA GLU A 64 -22.58 7.24 8.16
C GLU A 64 -22.67 8.42 9.17
N ASP A 65 -23.03 8.12 10.41
CA ASP A 65 -23.15 9.08 11.50
C ASP A 65 -21.82 9.46 12.17
N GLY A 66 -20.69 8.95 11.66
CA GLY A 66 -19.34 9.20 12.17
C GLY A 66 -18.91 8.32 13.34
N SER A 67 -19.79 7.45 13.84
CA SER A 67 -19.50 6.52 14.93
C SER A 67 -18.45 5.49 14.53
N VAL A 68 -17.41 5.35 15.34
CA VAL A 68 -16.37 4.34 15.09
C VAL A 68 -16.87 2.96 15.52
N TYR A 69 -16.62 1.98 14.66
CA TYR A 69 -16.88 0.58 14.93
C TYR A 69 -15.57 -0.18 15.19
N GLU A 70 -15.62 -1.14 16.09
CA GLU A 70 -14.54 -2.08 16.37
C GLU A 70 -15.08 -3.50 16.29
N ARG A 71 -14.32 -4.43 15.70
CA ARG A 71 -14.67 -5.85 15.74
C ARG A 71 -13.95 -6.51 16.91
N LYS A 72 -14.64 -7.35 17.67
CA LYS A 72 -14.08 -8.08 18.83
C LYS A 72 -13.90 -9.55 18.51
N ASP A 73 -13.29 -10.30 19.43
CA ASP A 73 -12.96 -11.73 19.30
C ASP A 73 -14.15 -12.64 18.98
N ASP A 74 -15.38 -12.20 19.30
CA ASP A 74 -16.62 -12.90 18.96
C ASP A 74 -17.11 -12.63 17.53
N ASN A 75 -16.31 -11.92 16.72
CA ASN A 75 -16.57 -11.47 15.36
C ASN A 75 -17.75 -10.49 15.21
N TYR A 76 -18.32 -9.97 16.30
CA TYR A 76 -19.33 -8.93 16.21
C TYR A 76 -18.68 -7.54 16.07
N TRP A 77 -19.35 -6.67 15.32
CA TRP A 77 -19.06 -5.23 15.28
C TRP A 77 -19.71 -4.53 16.47
N TYR A 78 -18.92 -3.77 17.19
CA TYR A 78 -19.31 -2.98 18.36
C TYR A 78 -19.07 -1.49 18.12
N TYR A 79 -19.85 -0.63 18.76
CA TYR A 79 -19.49 0.78 18.87
C TYR A 79 -18.24 0.92 19.75
N LYS A 80 -17.22 1.60 19.25
CA LYS A 80 -16.06 1.99 20.06
C LYS A 80 -16.48 3.09 21.04
N VAL A 81 -16.19 2.92 22.32
CA VAL A 81 -16.54 3.87 23.39
C VAL A 81 -15.30 4.29 24.17
N GLU A 82 -15.26 5.54 24.64
CA GLU A 82 -14.15 5.99 25.51
C GLU A 82 -14.22 5.27 26.86
N ASP A 83 -13.07 4.73 27.26
CA ASP A 83 -12.91 3.78 28.36
C ASP A 83 -13.39 4.35 29.71
N THR A 84 -14.53 3.86 30.21
CA THR A 84 -14.96 4.10 31.60
C THR A 84 -15.46 2.80 32.24
N ASN A 85 -14.49 1.99 32.66
CA ASN A 85 -14.61 0.73 33.43
C ASN A 85 -14.93 -0.53 32.61
N ALA A 86 -14.19 -1.59 32.94
CA ALA A 86 -14.20 -2.95 32.38
C ALA A 86 -15.55 -3.73 32.47
N ARG A 87 -16.68 -3.03 32.65
CA ARG A 87 -18.05 -3.58 32.69
C ARG A 87 -18.98 -3.03 31.61
N SER A 88 -18.55 -2.10 30.76
CA SER A 88 -19.31 -1.77 29.55
C SER A 88 -19.20 -2.94 28.58
N VAL A 89 -20.14 -3.88 28.70
CA VAL A 89 -20.44 -4.84 27.63
C VAL A 89 -20.67 -3.99 26.39
N GLY A 90 -19.78 -4.08 25.41
CA GLY A 90 -19.86 -3.24 24.22
C GLY A 90 -21.25 -3.36 23.60
N ALA A 91 -21.77 -2.28 23.03
CA ALA A 91 -23.01 -2.31 22.26
C ALA A 91 -22.74 -2.76 20.84
N LYS A 92 -23.37 -3.86 20.40
CA LYS A 92 -23.27 -4.38 19.03
C LYS A 92 -23.99 -3.46 18.06
N VAL A 93 -23.30 -3.03 17.01
CA VAL A 93 -23.87 -2.12 15.99
C VAL A 93 -25.07 -2.78 15.31
N GLY A 94 -26.19 -2.05 15.18
CA GLY A 94 -27.42 -2.54 14.55
C GLY A 94 -28.20 -3.59 15.36
N ILE A 95 -27.72 -3.99 16.55
CA ILE A 95 -28.39 -4.94 17.44
C ILE A 95 -28.75 -4.26 18.76
N ASP A 96 -27.79 -3.58 19.38
CA ASP A 96 -27.95 -2.87 20.65
C ASP A 96 -28.14 -1.37 20.40
N PRO A 97 -28.81 -0.64 21.33
CA PRO A 97 -28.92 0.82 21.25
C PRO A 97 -27.54 1.48 21.24
N LYS A 98 -27.36 2.49 20.37
CA LYS A 98 -26.13 3.28 20.27
C LYS A 98 -25.81 3.95 21.62
N PRO A 99 -24.61 3.76 22.19
CA PRO A 99 -24.18 4.45 23.41
C PRO A 99 -24.06 5.97 23.21
N ALA A 100 -24.16 6.74 24.29
CA ALA A 100 -24.00 8.20 24.23
C ALA A 100 -22.51 8.63 24.11
N ASN A 101 -21.59 7.79 24.56
CA ASN A 101 -20.14 8.05 24.63
C ASN A 101 -19.37 7.31 23.52
N VAL A 102 -19.96 7.23 22.33
CA VAL A 102 -19.33 6.58 21.17
C VAL A 102 -18.24 7.49 20.60
N VAL A 103 -17.04 6.93 20.44
CA VAL A 103 -15.91 7.58 19.80
C VAL A 103 -16.30 7.96 18.37
N GLN A 104 -16.09 9.22 18.04
CA GLN A 104 -16.31 9.76 16.70
C GLN A 104 -15.02 9.72 15.89
N LYS A 105 -15.12 9.53 14.57
CA LYS A 105 -13.94 9.47 13.70
C LYS A 105 -13.01 10.69 13.83
N GLY A 106 -13.55 11.88 14.09
CA GLY A 106 -12.77 13.12 14.27
C GLY A 106 -11.97 13.18 15.58
N GLU A 107 -12.24 12.30 16.53
CA GLU A 107 -11.51 12.20 17.80
C GLU A 107 -10.27 11.30 17.63
N LEU A 108 -10.39 10.20 16.89
CA LEU A 108 -9.28 9.29 16.58
C LEU A 108 -8.12 9.96 15.84
N LEU A 109 -8.43 10.87 14.91
CA LEU A 109 -7.43 11.53 14.08
C LEU A 109 -6.57 12.56 14.83
N LYS A 110 -6.96 12.95 16.06
CA LYS A 110 -6.22 13.93 16.87
C LYS A 110 -5.11 13.30 17.73
N GLU A 111 -5.19 12.00 17.98
CA GLU A 111 -4.23 11.25 18.81
C GLU A 111 -3.17 10.51 17.96
N ASP A 112 -3.13 10.78 16.65
CA ASP A 112 -2.73 9.80 15.65
C ASP A 112 -1.21 9.55 15.54
N THR A 113 -0.81 8.33 15.87
CA THR A 113 0.54 7.80 15.61
C THR A 113 0.78 7.46 14.14
N GLY A 114 -0.28 7.31 13.33
CA GLY A 114 -0.22 6.96 11.92
C GLY A 114 0.39 8.06 11.05
N GLU A 115 -0.06 9.31 11.23
CA GLU A 115 0.49 10.47 10.51
C GLU A 115 2.01 10.62 10.70
N VAL A 116 2.49 10.48 11.93
CA VAL A 116 3.93 10.57 12.24
C VAL A 116 4.72 9.45 11.53
N ARG A 117 4.14 8.25 11.44
CA ARG A 117 4.74 7.12 10.72
C ARG A 117 4.76 7.39 9.22
N ARG A 118 3.67 7.88 8.62
CA ARG A 118 3.62 8.26 7.20
C ARG A 118 4.61 9.37 6.85
N GLN A 119 4.71 10.42 7.68
CA GLN A 119 5.70 11.47 7.47
C GLN A 119 7.14 10.95 7.58
N THR A 120 7.40 10.02 8.50
CA THR A 120 8.70 9.37 8.64
C THR A 120 9.03 8.51 7.42
N PHE A 121 8.05 7.78 6.90
CA PHE A 121 8.17 7.03 5.66
C PHE A 121 8.46 7.92 4.45
N ASN A 122 7.65 8.95 4.22
CA ASN A 122 7.83 9.87 3.11
C ASN A 122 9.22 10.53 3.12
N ARG A 123 9.76 10.80 4.31
CA ARG A 123 11.13 11.29 4.48
C ARG A 123 12.19 10.24 4.15
N GLN A 124 11.98 8.97 4.50
CA GLN A 124 12.90 7.88 4.13
C GLN A 124 12.96 7.72 2.60
N LEU A 125 11.82 7.70 1.91
CA LEU A 125 11.76 7.57 0.45
C LEU A 125 12.46 8.74 -0.26
N LYS A 126 12.15 9.98 0.16
CA LYS A 126 12.80 11.18 -0.38
C LYS A 126 14.33 11.17 -0.19
N ASN A 127 14.82 10.51 0.86
CA ASN A 127 16.25 10.39 1.12
C ASN A 127 16.92 9.20 0.40
N GLN A 128 16.15 8.19 -0.02
CA GLN A 128 16.63 7.05 -0.80
C GLN A 128 16.84 7.39 -2.29
N GLN A 129 16.17 8.42 -2.81
CA GLN A 129 16.34 8.86 -4.20
C GLN A 129 17.71 9.50 -4.43
N THR A 130 18.70 8.66 -4.71
CA THR A 130 20.03 9.09 -5.20
C THR A 130 20.46 8.40 -6.50
N SER A 131 19.67 7.45 -7.02
CA SER A 131 19.97 6.71 -8.25
C SER A 131 18.90 6.93 -9.33
N LYS A 132 19.34 6.91 -10.59
CA LYS A 132 18.45 6.87 -11.75
C LYS A 132 17.95 5.43 -11.91
N TRP A 133 16.65 5.22 -11.95
CA TRP A 133 16.05 3.91 -12.21
C TRP A 133 16.52 3.34 -13.56
N ASN A 134 16.82 2.05 -13.57
CA ASN A 134 17.03 1.28 -14.78
C ASN A 134 15.75 1.30 -15.63
N GLN A 135 15.91 1.16 -16.95
CA GLN A 135 14.71 1.12 -17.79
C GLN A 135 13.93 -0.16 -17.55
N GLN A 136 14.62 -1.29 -17.62
CA GLN A 136 14.04 -2.59 -17.33
C GLN A 136 14.03 -2.82 -15.83
N GLN A 137 12.84 -3.06 -15.30
CA GLN A 137 12.60 -3.33 -13.89
C GLN A 137 12.13 -4.78 -13.75
N ASN A 138 12.99 -5.66 -13.23
CA ASN A 138 12.66 -7.08 -13.07
C ASN A 138 11.67 -7.24 -11.91
N LEU A 139 10.61 -8.02 -12.11
CA LEU A 139 9.58 -8.27 -11.11
C LEU A 139 9.30 -9.76 -10.98
N LEU A 140 9.41 -10.25 -9.75
CA LEU A 140 8.95 -11.57 -9.34
C LEU A 140 7.59 -11.44 -8.66
N VAL A 141 6.59 -12.20 -9.13
CA VAL A 141 5.28 -12.32 -8.47
C VAL A 141 5.20 -13.67 -7.75
N VAL A 142 5.14 -13.64 -6.42
CA VAL A 142 4.97 -14.82 -5.56
C VAL A 142 3.54 -14.88 -5.04
N ARG A 143 2.78 -15.85 -5.52
CA ARG A 143 1.42 -16.12 -5.07
C ARG A 143 1.47 -17.08 -3.88
N VAL A 144 0.83 -16.75 -2.77
CA VAL A 144 0.93 -17.51 -1.53
C VAL A 144 -0.45 -17.99 -1.10
N GLU A 145 -0.57 -19.29 -0.86
CA GLU A 145 -1.76 -19.90 -0.24
C GLU A 145 -1.44 -20.62 1.07
N PHE A 146 -2.47 -20.85 1.87
CA PHE A 146 -2.39 -21.38 3.23
C PHE A 146 -3.13 -22.71 3.36
N SER A 147 -3.12 -23.33 4.54
CA SER A 147 -3.87 -24.55 4.81
C SER A 147 -5.39 -24.33 4.72
N ASP A 148 -5.86 -23.17 5.15
CA ASP A 148 -7.25 -22.78 5.34
C ASP A 148 -7.78 -21.78 4.29
N VAL A 149 -6.90 -21.02 3.65
CA VAL A 149 -7.26 -20.07 2.59
C VAL A 149 -6.49 -20.39 1.30
N LYS A 150 -7.23 -20.77 0.25
CA LYS A 150 -6.70 -21.13 -1.06
C LYS A 150 -6.85 -20.00 -2.08
N LEU A 151 -5.90 -19.95 -3.02
CA LEU A 151 -6.00 -19.09 -4.20
C LEU A 151 -7.18 -19.55 -5.06
N SER A 152 -7.90 -18.58 -5.61
CA SER A 152 -9.02 -18.79 -6.53
C SER A 152 -8.73 -18.31 -7.95
N SER A 153 -7.74 -17.44 -8.13
CA SER A 153 -7.31 -16.96 -9.44
C SER A 153 -6.28 -17.91 -10.06
N SER A 154 -5.98 -17.75 -11.35
CA SER A 154 -4.89 -18.49 -12.01
C SER A 154 -3.58 -17.68 -12.05
N GLU A 155 -2.46 -18.35 -12.37
CA GLU A 155 -1.21 -17.66 -12.68
C GLU A 155 -1.35 -16.81 -13.94
N GLU A 156 -2.03 -17.31 -14.97
CA GLU A 156 -2.28 -16.59 -16.22
C GLU A 156 -3.03 -15.26 -15.99
N GLU A 157 -3.99 -15.25 -15.08
CA GLU A 157 -4.74 -14.04 -14.75
C GLU A 157 -3.83 -12.94 -14.16
N TRP A 158 -2.95 -13.32 -13.22
CA TRP A 158 -1.97 -12.39 -12.65
C TRP A 158 -0.90 -12.01 -13.66
N GLN A 159 -0.47 -12.94 -14.51
CA GLN A 159 0.52 -12.66 -15.55
C GLN A 159 0.00 -11.57 -16.48
N LYS A 160 -1.25 -11.71 -16.95
CA LYS A 160 -1.88 -10.70 -17.78
C LYS A 160 -2.03 -9.36 -17.05
N LYS A 161 -2.50 -9.40 -15.79
CA LYS A 161 -2.76 -8.19 -14.98
C LYS A 161 -1.49 -7.40 -14.68
N ILE A 162 -0.35 -8.06 -14.54
CA ILE A 162 0.93 -7.42 -14.20
C ILE A 162 1.75 -7.09 -15.44
N PHE A 163 1.91 -8.03 -16.38
CA PHE A 163 2.92 -7.96 -17.44
C PHE A 163 2.38 -7.70 -18.85
N SER A 164 1.07 -7.69 -19.10
CA SER A 164 0.56 -7.41 -20.45
C SER A 164 0.73 -5.93 -20.81
N GLU A 165 1.04 -5.63 -22.07
CA GLU A 165 1.10 -4.27 -22.60
C GLU A 165 -0.27 -3.70 -22.98
N GLU A 166 -1.31 -4.55 -23.00
CA GLU A 166 -2.66 -4.19 -23.43
C GLU A 166 -3.62 -4.06 -22.25
N GLY A 167 -4.47 -3.03 -22.29
CA GLY A 167 -5.47 -2.75 -21.26
C GLY A 167 -4.87 -2.09 -20.02
N SER A 168 -5.64 -2.08 -18.93
CA SER A 168 -5.22 -1.51 -17.65
C SER A 168 -4.45 -2.55 -16.85
N THR A 169 -3.12 -2.53 -16.95
CA THR A 169 -2.19 -3.45 -16.29
C THR A 169 -1.11 -2.66 -15.57
N LEU A 170 -0.35 -3.31 -14.68
CA LEU A 170 0.76 -2.64 -14.02
C LEU A 170 1.82 -2.17 -15.02
N LYS A 171 2.21 -3.03 -15.97
CA LYS A 171 3.17 -2.69 -17.03
C LYS A 171 2.67 -1.56 -17.91
N SER A 172 1.43 -1.63 -18.43
CA SER A 172 0.92 -0.59 -19.32
C SER A 172 0.79 0.76 -18.60
N PHE A 173 0.44 0.75 -17.30
CA PHE A 173 0.44 1.94 -16.44
C PHE A 173 1.80 2.60 -16.38
N TYR A 174 2.83 1.90 -15.92
CA TYR A 174 4.15 2.52 -15.75
C TYR A 174 4.82 2.85 -17.09
N THR A 175 4.62 2.05 -18.14
CA THR A 175 5.09 2.38 -19.48
C THR A 175 4.45 3.68 -20.00
N GLU A 176 3.14 3.87 -19.84
CA GLU A 176 2.47 5.12 -20.26
C GLU A 176 2.93 6.30 -19.38
N GLN A 177 2.83 6.16 -18.06
CA GLN A 177 3.03 7.26 -17.11
C GLN A 177 4.47 7.75 -17.03
N THR A 178 5.42 6.92 -17.47
CA THR A 178 6.84 7.28 -17.53
C THR A 178 7.37 7.38 -18.96
N ASN A 179 6.49 7.33 -19.98
CA ASN A 179 6.85 7.32 -21.40
C ASN A 179 7.98 6.31 -21.71
N GLY A 180 7.85 5.10 -21.17
CA GLY A 180 8.77 3.97 -21.37
C GLY A 180 10.07 4.02 -20.56
N ARG A 181 10.25 4.98 -19.64
CA ARG A 181 11.43 4.98 -18.74
C ARG A 181 11.40 3.85 -17.73
N ILE A 182 10.22 3.39 -17.32
CA ILE A 182 10.02 2.22 -16.48
C ILE A 182 9.28 1.19 -17.32
N ASP A 183 9.95 0.06 -17.54
CA ASP A 183 9.44 -1.07 -18.30
C ASP A 183 9.56 -2.33 -17.43
N ILE A 184 8.42 -2.79 -16.94
CA ILE A 184 8.33 -3.92 -16.00
C ILE A 184 8.50 -5.22 -16.77
N GLN A 185 9.46 -6.04 -16.34
CA GLN A 185 9.83 -7.29 -16.98
C GLN A 185 9.65 -8.45 -15.99
N PRO A 186 9.08 -9.59 -16.41
CA PRO A 186 9.07 -10.77 -15.56
C PRO A 186 10.50 -11.24 -15.29
N VAL A 187 10.74 -11.81 -14.11
CA VAL A 187 11.99 -12.56 -13.88
C VAL A 187 12.16 -13.67 -14.92
N LYS A 188 13.42 -14.08 -15.12
CA LYS A 188 13.77 -15.11 -16.09
C LYS A 188 13.10 -16.42 -15.71
N ASP A 189 12.58 -17.11 -16.72
CA ASP A 189 11.99 -18.43 -16.55
C ASP A 189 12.99 -19.43 -15.96
N THR A 190 12.49 -20.26 -15.05
CA THR A 190 13.17 -21.45 -14.54
C THR A 190 12.28 -22.67 -14.81
N ASP A 191 12.65 -23.84 -14.30
CA ASP A 191 11.77 -25.02 -14.39
C ASP A 191 10.48 -24.85 -13.56
N THR A 192 10.50 -23.96 -12.57
CA THR A 192 9.41 -23.76 -11.60
C THR A 192 8.76 -22.39 -11.69
N VAL A 193 9.48 -21.38 -12.18
CA VAL A 193 8.96 -20.03 -12.41
C VAL A 193 8.75 -19.81 -13.89
N LYS A 194 7.52 -19.46 -14.28
CA LYS A 194 7.16 -19.18 -15.66
C LYS A 194 6.52 -17.81 -15.77
N ASN A 195 6.98 -17.02 -16.73
CA ASN A 195 6.50 -15.66 -17.00
C ASN A 195 6.51 -14.78 -15.74
N GLY A 196 7.52 -14.94 -14.89
CA GLY A 196 7.70 -14.14 -13.69
C GLY A 196 6.78 -14.49 -12.51
N ILE A 197 5.99 -15.56 -12.60
CA ILE A 197 5.04 -15.95 -11.56
C ILE A 197 5.42 -17.30 -10.94
N LEU A 198 5.27 -17.37 -9.63
CA LEU A 198 5.43 -18.59 -8.83
C LEU A 198 4.30 -18.71 -7.82
N THR A 199 3.82 -19.93 -7.58
CA THR A 199 2.85 -20.23 -6.51
C THR A 199 3.50 -21.03 -5.38
N VAL A 200 3.24 -20.65 -4.13
CA VAL A 200 3.77 -21.25 -2.91
C VAL A 200 2.61 -21.63 -1.98
N SER A 201 2.57 -22.91 -1.58
CA SER A 201 1.67 -23.37 -0.52
C SER A 201 2.37 -23.45 0.82
N LEU A 202 1.78 -22.82 1.84
CA LEU A 202 2.26 -22.84 3.23
C LEU A 202 1.38 -23.75 4.08
N GLU A 203 2.01 -24.56 4.92
CA GLU A 203 1.36 -25.44 5.89
C GLU A 203 1.10 -24.69 7.21
N GLN A 204 0.46 -23.53 7.11
CA GLN A 204 0.06 -22.70 8.24
C GLN A 204 -1.27 -22.01 7.93
N GLU A 205 -1.98 -21.60 8.96
CA GLU A 205 -3.20 -20.81 8.82
C GLU A 205 -2.90 -19.40 8.29
N HIS A 206 -3.86 -18.84 7.55
CA HIS A 206 -3.76 -17.50 7.01
C HIS A 206 -3.63 -16.48 8.16
N PRO A 207 -2.65 -15.56 8.11
CA PRO A 207 -2.29 -14.68 9.22
C PRO A 207 -3.34 -13.61 9.55
N ASP A 208 -4.21 -13.32 8.59
CA ASP A 208 -5.39 -12.45 8.71
C ASP A 208 -5.13 -11.13 9.45
N THR A 209 -4.76 -10.11 8.68
CA THR A 209 -4.37 -8.79 9.21
C THR A 209 -5.50 -8.01 9.90
N ARG A 210 -6.72 -8.54 9.92
CA ARG A 210 -7.88 -7.95 10.61
C ARG A 210 -7.69 -7.86 12.12
N GLU A 211 -6.92 -8.75 12.72
CA GLU A 211 -6.67 -8.76 14.17
C GLU A 211 -5.59 -7.75 14.63
N GLY A 212 -5.07 -6.92 13.71
CA GLY A 212 -4.13 -5.85 14.03
C GLY A 212 -2.69 -6.33 14.26
N PHE A 213 -1.92 -5.53 15.01
CA PHE A 213 -0.46 -5.67 15.19
C PHE A 213 -0.06 -7.04 15.75
N GLY A 214 0.38 -7.93 14.85
CA GLY A 214 0.86 -9.27 15.17
C GLY A 214 1.46 -9.99 13.96
N PHE A 215 0.97 -9.67 12.75
CA PHE A 215 1.54 -10.16 11.51
C PHE A 215 2.75 -9.33 11.08
N ASN A 216 3.95 -9.87 11.29
CA ASN A 216 5.19 -9.26 10.80
C ASN A 216 5.43 -9.63 9.34
N THR A 217 4.96 -8.79 8.42
CA THR A 217 5.02 -9.05 6.97
C THR A 217 6.46 -9.17 6.48
N GLY A 218 7.40 -8.38 7.02
CA GLY A 218 8.82 -8.49 6.66
C GLY A 218 9.50 -9.80 7.08
N VAL A 219 9.08 -10.42 8.19
CA VAL A 219 9.50 -11.78 8.55
C VAL A 219 8.82 -12.79 7.63
N PHE A 220 7.50 -12.67 7.45
CA PHE A 220 6.72 -13.57 6.62
C PHE A 220 7.25 -13.65 5.18
N THR A 221 7.41 -12.51 4.50
CA THR A 221 7.92 -12.47 3.13
C THR A 221 9.34 -13.01 3.04
N GLY A 222 10.21 -12.70 4.01
CA GLY A 222 11.55 -13.26 4.08
C GLY A 222 11.59 -14.78 4.24
N GLU A 223 10.70 -15.36 5.03
CA GLU A 223 10.58 -16.83 5.15
C GLU A 223 10.00 -17.48 3.90
N VAL A 224 9.07 -16.81 3.20
CA VAL A 224 8.59 -17.26 1.89
C VAL A 224 9.73 -17.24 0.85
N LEU A 225 10.53 -16.17 0.81
CA LEU A 225 11.70 -16.07 -0.07
C LEU A 225 12.71 -17.20 0.19
N LYS A 226 12.99 -17.51 1.46
CA LYS A 226 13.82 -18.68 1.82
C LYS A 226 13.23 -19.99 1.31
N LYS A 227 11.91 -20.17 1.36
CA LYS A 227 11.24 -21.40 0.88
C LYS A 227 11.35 -21.58 -0.64
N ILE A 228 11.50 -20.50 -1.40
CA ILE A 228 11.61 -20.52 -2.87
C ILE A 228 13.05 -20.37 -3.38
N LYS A 229 14.05 -20.38 -2.50
CA LYS A 229 15.45 -20.15 -2.85
C LYS A 229 16.02 -21.15 -3.87
N ASP A 230 15.50 -22.37 -3.91
CA ASP A 230 15.94 -23.41 -4.86
C ASP A 230 15.15 -23.35 -6.19
N GLN A 231 14.15 -22.45 -6.29
CA GLN A 231 13.30 -22.25 -7.47
C GLN A 231 13.72 -21.03 -8.30
N ILE A 232 14.38 -20.06 -7.64
CA ILE A 232 14.90 -18.82 -8.23
C ILE A 232 16.31 -18.58 -7.71
N ASP A 233 17.24 -18.39 -8.63
CA ASP A 233 18.58 -17.93 -8.29
C ASP A 233 18.60 -16.41 -8.13
N PHE A 234 18.51 -15.96 -6.88
CA PHE A 234 18.55 -14.54 -6.54
C PHE A 234 19.88 -13.87 -6.88
N SER A 235 20.99 -14.63 -6.97
CA SER A 235 22.31 -14.06 -7.31
C SER A 235 22.37 -13.50 -8.73
N MET A 236 21.46 -13.92 -9.62
CA MET A 236 21.32 -13.37 -10.96
C MET A 236 20.88 -11.90 -10.97
N TYR A 237 20.33 -11.42 -9.85
CA TYR A 237 19.76 -10.09 -9.71
C TYR A 237 20.64 -9.16 -8.87
N ASP A 238 21.61 -9.66 -8.10
CA ASP A 238 22.65 -8.85 -7.44
C ASP A 238 23.69 -8.40 -8.48
N THR A 239 23.33 -7.39 -9.28
CA THR A 239 24.07 -6.95 -10.47
C THR A 239 25.33 -6.15 -10.13
N ASP A 240 25.36 -5.49 -8.97
CA ASP A 240 26.54 -4.76 -8.51
C ASP A 240 27.42 -5.55 -7.52
N ASN A 241 26.99 -6.76 -7.12
CA ASN A 241 27.67 -7.70 -6.23
C ASN A 241 27.90 -7.17 -4.81
N ASP A 242 27.04 -6.28 -4.31
CA ASP A 242 27.10 -5.77 -2.95
C ASP A 242 26.40 -6.71 -1.92
N LYS A 243 25.77 -7.79 -2.41
CA LYS A 243 24.99 -8.79 -1.67
C LYS A 243 23.63 -8.31 -1.20
N ILE A 244 23.14 -7.21 -1.75
CA ILE A 244 21.90 -6.59 -1.40
C ILE A 244 21.08 -6.39 -2.68
N ILE A 245 19.98 -7.13 -2.78
CA ILE A 245 19.07 -6.98 -3.92
C ILE A 245 18.11 -5.85 -3.59
N ASP A 246 18.33 -4.70 -4.22
CA ASP A 246 17.47 -3.52 -4.10
C ASP A 246 16.38 -3.46 -5.19
N SER A 247 15.45 -2.52 -5.05
CA SER A 247 14.30 -2.40 -5.95
C SER A 247 14.68 -1.94 -7.37
N ASN A 248 15.91 -1.54 -7.65
CA ASN A 248 16.37 -1.23 -9.01
C ASN A 248 16.98 -2.46 -9.72
N GLU A 249 17.15 -3.55 -8.97
CA GLU A 249 17.68 -4.83 -9.42
C GLU A 249 16.58 -5.88 -9.57
N LEU A 250 15.75 -6.03 -8.53
CA LEU A 250 14.60 -6.94 -8.51
C LEU A 250 13.53 -6.45 -7.54
N HIS A 251 12.34 -6.24 -8.08
CA HIS A 251 11.10 -6.09 -7.33
C HIS A 251 10.54 -7.46 -6.95
N VAL A 252 9.97 -7.57 -5.74
CA VAL A 252 9.24 -8.77 -5.30
C VAL A 252 7.83 -8.39 -4.87
N MET A 253 6.84 -8.98 -5.54
CA MET A 253 5.43 -8.79 -5.28
C MET A 253 4.80 -10.06 -4.74
N PHE A 254 4.10 -9.96 -3.62
CA PHE A 254 3.37 -11.06 -3.00
C PHE A 254 1.86 -10.91 -3.25
N ILE A 255 1.24 -11.93 -3.83
CA ILE A 255 -0.22 -12.03 -3.92
C ILE A 255 -0.69 -13.09 -2.92
N VAL A 256 -1.38 -12.67 -1.87
CA VAL A 256 -1.77 -13.52 -0.75
C VAL A 256 -3.21 -13.97 -0.91
N ALA A 257 -3.45 -15.29 -0.86
CA ALA A 257 -4.78 -15.87 -0.90
C ALA A 257 -5.67 -15.26 0.17
N GLY A 258 -6.85 -14.75 -0.21
CA GLY A 258 -7.71 -14.00 0.71
C GLY A 258 -8.10 -12.64 0.13
N TYR A 259 -8.61 -11.76 0.98
CA TYR A 259 -9.10 -10.44 0.58
C TYR A 259 -8.07 -9.33 0.76
N GLU A 260 -8.16 -8.31 -0.07
CA GLU A 260 -7.46 -7.04 0.01
C GLU A 260 -8.17 -6.17 1.05
N ARG A 261 -7.47 -5.91 2.16
CA ARG A 261 -8.07 -5.26 3.32
C ARG A 261 -8.27 -3.76 3.10
N SER A 262 -7.48 -3.12 2.22
CA SER A 262 -7.69 -1.71 1.86
C SER A 262 -9.02 -1.48 1.14
N ASP A 263 -9.52 -2.52 0.45
CA ASP A 263 -10.81 -2.50 -0.23
C ASP A 263 -11.97 -2.76 0.72
N GLY A 264 -11.88 -3.66 1.71
CA GLY A 264 -12.99 -3.91 2.65
C GLY A 264 -12.78 -5.10 3.60
N ASP A 265 -13.78 -5.38 4.46
CA ASP A 265 -13.75 -6.53 5.40
C ASP A 265 -14.66 -7.67 4.93
N TYR A 266 -14.17 -8.45 3.97
CA TYR A 266 -14.94 -9.53 3.34
C TYR A 266 -14.52 -10.93 3.77
N GLY A 267 -13.44 -11.06 4.56
CA GLY A 267 -12.87 -12.33 4.95
C GLY A 267 -11.41 -12.19 5.36
N LYS A 268 -10.73 -13.33 5.59
CA LYS A 268 -9.30 -13.33 5.92
C LYS A 268 -8.53 -12.62 4.81
N GLY A 269 -7.65 -11.69 5.19
CA GLY A 269 -7.00 -10.83 4.22
C GLY A 269 -5.72 -10.17 4.69
N VAL A 270 -5.01 -9.56 3.75
CA VAL A 270 -3.85 -8.70 4.01
C VAL A 270 -4.17 -7.30 3.51
N TRP A 271 -3.67 -6.28 4.21
CA TRP A 271 -3.70 -4.91 3.70
C TRP A 271 -2.55 -4.76 2.72
N ALA A 272 -2.82 -4.31 1.50
CA ALA A 272 -1.79 -4.10 0.49
C ALA A 272 -0.68 -3.18 1.02
N HIS A 273 0.59 -3.47 0.82
CA HIS A 273 1.64 -2.52 1.20
C HIS A 273 2.98 -2.80 0.53
N LYS A 274 3.79 -1.77 0.36
CA LYS A 274 5.25 -1.82 0.30
C LYS A 274 5.86 -1.99 1.70
N GLY A 275 6.91 -2.79 1.82
CA GLY A 275 7.60 -3.02 3.08
C GLY A 275 9.07 -3.37 2.89
N TRP A 276 9.76 -3.59 4.02
CA TRP A 276 11.12 -4.11 4.03
C TRP A 276 11.14 -5.54 4.54
N VAL A 277 11.81 -6.41 3.80
CA VAL A 277 12.14 -7.74 4.30
C VAL A 277 12.98 -7.58 5.56
N ASN A 278 12.78 -8.49 6.51
CA ASN A 278 13.55 -8.46 7.74
C ASN A 278 15.06 -8.57 7.44
N ARG A 279 15.83 -7.54 7.81
CA ARG A 279 17.29 -7.43 7.60
C ARG A 279 18.15 -8.58 8.15
N ASP A 280 17.59 -9.37 9.05
CA ASP A 280 18.24 -10.54 9.68
C ASP A 280 18.03 -11.82 8.84
N ILE A 281 17.14 -11.77 7.84
CA ILE A 281 16.89 -12.85 6.89
C ILE A 281 17.82 -12.64 5.69
N SER A 282 18.61 -13.67 5.37
CA SER A 282 19.39 -13.76 4.13
C SER A 282 19.00 -15.02 3.36
N ILE A 283 19.00 -14.93 2.03
CA ILE A 283 18.78 -16.05 1.12
C ILE A 283 20.11 -16.32 0.42
N ASP A 284 20.75 -17.46 0.73
CA ASP A 284 22.06 -17.85 0.21
C ASP A 284 23.15 -16.75 0.31
N GLY A 285 23.10 -15.95 1.38
CA GLY A 285 24.05 -14.87 1.65
C GLY A 285 23.64 -13.49 1.08
N LEU A 286 22.54 -13.42 0.34
CA LEU A 286 21.97 -12.20 -0.23
C LEU A 286 20.84 -11.65 0.64
N LYS A 287 20.64 -10.34 0.61
CA LYS A 287 19.53 -9.66 1.29
C LYS A 287 18.62 -8.99 0.27
N VAL A 288 17.46 -9.56 0.02
CA VAL A 288 16.37 -8.85 -0.66
C VAL A 288 15.88 -7.75 0.29
N GLN A 289 15.87 -6.49 -0.15
CA GLN A 289 15.57 -5.37 0.74
C GLN A 289 14.07 -5.16 0.95
N GLU A 290 13.32 -5.10 -0.15
CA GLU A 290 11.97 -4.55 -0.18
C GLU A 290 11.00 -5.55 -0.79
N PHE A 291 9.71 -5.36 -0.53
CA PHE A 291 8.64 -6.14 -1.13
C PHE A 291 7.38 -5.30 -1.25
N THR A 292 6.48 -5.72 -2.13
CA THR A 292 5.06 -5.33 -2.11
C THR A 292 4.20 -6.55 -1.82
N ILE A 293 3.06 -6.38 -1.14
CA ILE A 293 2.15 -7.47 -0.78
C ILE A 293 0.71 -7.02 -0.98
N PHE A 294 -0.17 -7.93 -1.41
CA PHE A 294 -1.56 -7.63 -1.76
C PHE A 294 -2.48 -8.80 -1.41
N GLY A 295 -3.73 -8.50 -1.07
CA GLY A 295 -4.78 -9.52 -1.05
C GLY A 295 -5.18 -9.91 -2.46
N GLU A 296 -5.41 -11.21 -2.69
CA GLU A 296 -5.79 -11.74 -3.99
C GLU A 296 -7.13 -11.19 -4.48
N LYS A 297 -8.10 -11.01 -3.57
CA LYS A 297 -9.51 -10.72 -3.87
C LYS A 297 -9.96 -9.38 -3.32
N MET A 298 -10.93 -8.75 -3.98
CA MET A 298 -11.61 -7.56 -3.54
C MET A 298 -13.13 -7.68 -3.73
N GLY A 299 -13.85 -6.81 -3.03
CA GLY A 299 -15.29 -6.75 -3.00
C GLY A 299 -15.95 -7.97 -2.37
N PHE A 300 -17.21 -7.82 -1.97
CA PHE A 300 -17.99 -8.90 -1.36
C PHE A 300 -18.10 -10.18 -2.22
N ARG A 301 -17.99 -10.05 -3.54
CA ARG A 301 -18.08 -11.20 -4.47
C ARG A 301 -16.73 -11.91 -4.70
N GLY A 302 -15.66 -11.46 -4.07
CA GLY A 302 -14.34 -12.10 -4.15
C GLY A 302 -13.76 -12.09 -5.56
N LYS A 303 -13.83 -10.96 -6.26
CA LYS A 303 -13.17 -10.80 -7.57
C LYS A 303 -11.69 -10.59 -7.36
N THR A 304 -10.84 -10.97 -8.30
CA THR A 304 -9.41 -10.68 -8.21
C THR A 304 -9.14 -9.17 -8.13
N SER A 305 -8.28 -8.75 -7.21
CA SER A 305 -7.96 -7.34 -6.93
C SER A 305 -7.59 -6.55 -8.20
N THR A 306 -8.11 -5.34 -8.34
CA THR A 306 -7.79 -4.42 -9.45
C THR A 306 -6.38 -3.85 -9.33
N ILE A 307 -5.91 -3.18 -10.38
CA ILE A 307 -4.51 -2.74 -10.47
C ILE A 307 -4.22 -1.45 -9.71
N GLY A 308 -5.23 -0.69 -9.27
CA GLY A 308 -5.02 0.66 -8.75
C GLY A 308 -4.15 0.72 -7.50
N VAL A 309 -4.45 -0.12 -6.51
CA VAL A 309 -3.62 -0.28 -5.30
C VAL A 309 -2.27 -0.90 -5.66
N ILE A 310 -2.22 -1.82 -6.64
CA ILE A 310 -0.95 -2.40 -7.13
C ILE A 310 -0.03 -1.33 -7.72
N CYS A 311 -0.59 -0.42 -8.53
CA CYS A 311 0.13 0.71 -9.08
C CYS A 311 0.62 1.66 -7.98
N HIS A 312 -0.19 1.90 -6.94
CA HIS A 312 0.18 2.73 -5.79
C HIS A 312 1.40 2.17 -5.05
N GLU A 313 1.34 0.90 -4.62
CA GLU A 313 2.45 0.28 -3.88
C GLU A 313 3.71 0.13 -4.72
N PHE A 314 3.56 -0.20 -6.01
CA PHE A 314 4.71 -0.24 -6.90
C PHE A 314 5.33 1.15 -7.07
N GLY A 315 4.55 2.22 -6.92
CA GLY A 315 5.05 3.59 -6.87
C GLY A 315 5.96 3.82 -5.68
N HIS A 316 5.60 3.30 -4.50
CA HIS A 316 6.47 3.31 -3.33
C HIS A 316 7.74 2.48 -3.53
N ASP A 317 7.64 1.34 -4.22
CA ASP A 317 8.78 0.51 -4.58
C ASP A 317 9.72 1.21 -5.56
N LEU A 318 9.20 2.18 -6.34
CA LEU A 318 9.95 3.14 -7.15
C LEU A 318 10.31 4.44 -6.41
N GLY A 319 10.16 4.49 -5.09
CA GLY A 319 10.59 5.62 -4.27
C GLY A 319 9.61 6.80 -4.18
N LEU A 320 8.38 6.67 -4.69
CA LEU A 320 7.38 7.73 -4.64
C LEU A 320 6.70 7.79 -3.26
N PRO A 321 6.52 8.98 -2.66
CA PRO A 321 5.85 9.14 -1.37
C PRO A 321 4.32 9.14 -1.50
N ASP A 322 3.64 8.97 -0.37
CA ASP A 322 2.21 9.27 -0.25
C ASP A 322 1.95 10.76 -0.36
N LEU A 323 0.93 11.11 -1.15
CA LEU A 323 0.50 12.49 -1.39
C LEU A 323 -0.93 12.78 -0.88
N TYR A 324 -1.56 11.82 -0.19
CA TYR A 324 -2.80 12.04 0.56
C TYR A 324 -2.55 12.49 1.99
N ASN A 325 -3.62 12.96 2.62
CA ASN A 325 -3.69 13.15 4.05
C ASN A 325 -4.94 12.44 4.61
N LEU A 326 -4.78 11.72 5.71
CA LEU A 326 -5.89 11.07 6.42
C LEU A 326 -6.60 12.00 7.40
N ASP A 327 -5.94 13.09 7.79
CA ASP A 327 -6.52 14.09 8.66
C ASP A 327 -7.57 14.93 7.90
N SER A 328 -8.83 14.61 8.15
CA SER A 328 -9.99 15.33 7.63
C SER A 328 -10.01 16.84 7.94
N THR A 329 -9.19 17.32 8.90
CA THR A 329 -9.10 18.74 9.24
C THR A 329 -8.12 19.52 8.36
N ASN A 330 -7.18 18.83 7.70
CA ASN A 330 -6.10 19.43 6.89
C ASN A 330 -6.23 19.13 5.38
N GLY A 331 -7.41 18.72 4.92
CA GLY A 331 -7.71 18.41 3.51
C GLY A 331 -7.20 17.03 3.07
N SER A 332 -7.53 16.61 1.84
CA SER A 332 -7.24 15.27 1.30
C SER A 332 -5.85 15.13 0.66
N GLY A 333 -4.90 16.03 0.96
CA GLY A 333 -3.68 16.19 0.17
C GLY A 333 -4.01 16.59 -1.27
N ILE A 334 -3.46 15.89 -2.27
CA ILE A 334 -3.80 16.12 -3.69
C ILE A 334 -5.08 15.39 -4.15
N GLY A 335 -5.75 14.64 -3.26
CA GLY A 335 -7.03 14.03 -3.57
C GLY A 335 -6.95 12.97 -4.68
N ILE A 336 -7.94 12.97 -5.58
CA ILE A 336 -8.07 11.97 -6.65
C ILE A 336 -7.10 12.16 -7.81
N THR A 337 -6.28 13.21 -7.82
CA THR A 337 -5.49 13.59 -8.99
C THR A 337 -4.17 12.84 -9.11
N SER A 338 -3.92 11.78 -8.34
CA SER A 338 -2.73 10.94 -8.52
C SER A 338 -2.97 9.55 -7.98
N VAL A 339 -2.40 8.54 -8.64
CA VAL A 339 -2.31 7.19 -8.07
C VAL A 339 -1.60 7.18 -6.73
N MET A 340 -0.65 8.10 -6.46
CA MET A 340 0.04 8.23 -5.15
C MET A 340 -0.83 8.92 -4.08
N SER A 341 -2.12 9.03 -4.33
CA SER A 341 -3.16 9.57 -3.47
C SER A 341 -4.45 8.79 -3.75
N TYR A 342 -5.62 9.38 -3.58
CA TYR A 342 -6.90 8.70 -3.80
C TYR A 342 -7.20 8.34 -5.28
N GLY A 343 -6.33 8.73 -6.21
CA GLY A 343 -6.46 8.35 -7.62
C GLY A 343 -6.20 6.85 -7.88
N CYS A 344 -5.65 6.11 -6.91
CA CYS A 344 -5.56 4.64 -6.98
C CYS A 344 -6.94 3.97 -7.10
N SER A 345 -8.00 4.62 -6.59
CA SER A 345 -9.39 4.16 -6.71
C SER A 345 -10.08 4.63 -8.00
N GLY A 346 -9.32 5.19 -8.96
CA GLY A 346 -9.85 5.62 -10.25
C GLY A 346 -10.61 4.52 -11.00
N ALA A 347 -11.63 4.91 -11.74
CA ALA A 347 -12.41 4.00 -12.59
C ALA A 347 -13.02 4.76 -13.76
N ILE A 348 -13.26 4.07 -14.87
CA ILE A 348 -13.99 4.68 -15.98
C ILE A 348 -15.49 4.70 -15.64
N SER A 349 -16.09 5.86 -15.74
CA SER A 349 -17.53 6.07 -15.80
C SER A 349 -17.92 6.46 -17.22
N LYS A 350 -19.04 5.95 -17.72
CA LYS A 350 -19.60 6.33 -19.02
C LYS A 350 -21.13 6.23 -18.99
N HIS A 351 -21.82 7.19 -19.61
CA HIS A 351 -23.26 7.12 -19.79
C HIS A 351 -23.60 6.33 -21.06
N ASN A 352 -24.39 5.27 -20.94
CA ASN A 352 -24.81 4.44 -22.10
C ASN A 352 -26.14 4.91 -22.75
N GLY A 353 -26.72 6.00 -22.26
CA GLY A 353 -28.03 6.51 -22.70
C GLY A 353 -29.20 6.16 -21.77
N LEU A 354 -29.00 5.22 -20.85
CA LEU A 354 -30.01 4.79 -19.87
C LEU A 354 -29.52 4.96 -18.42
N TYR A 355 -28.26 4.61 -18.16
CA TYR A 355 -27.62 4.73 -16.85
C TYR A 355 -26.11 4.92 -17.00
N TRP A 356 -25.47 5.31 -15.89
CA TRP A 356 -24.02 5.36 -15.78
C TRP A 356 -23.48 3.94 -15.54
N GLU A 357 -22.62 3.48 -16.43
CA GLU A 357 -21.80 2.28 -16.22
C GLU A 357 -20.47 2.73 -15.61
N VAL A 358 -20.18 2.25 -14.41
CA VAL A 358 -18.91 2.51 -13.74
C VAL A 358 -18.15 1.21 -13.58
N GLU A 359 -16.88 1.21 -13.98
CA GLU A 359 -15.97 0.10 -13.73
C GLU A 359 -15.77 -0.09 -12.22
N GLU A 360 -15.28 -1.28 -11.85
CA GLU A 360 -14.84 -1.54 -10.48
C GLU A 360 -13.74 -0.55 -10.08
N SER A 361 -13.78 -0.06 -8.84
CA SER A 361 -12.79 0.89 -8.33
C SER A 361 -11.36 0.36 -8.50
N GLY A 362 -10.45 1.23 -8.94
CA GLY A 362 -9.05 0.88 -9.19
C GLY A 362 -8.80 0.04 -10.45
N THR A 363 -9.82 -0.28 -11.26
CA THR A 363 -9.62 -0.93 -12.57
C THR A 363 -8.80 -0.04 -13.50
N THR A 364 -9.06 1.26 -13.47
CA THR A 364 -8.35 2.27 -14.26
C THR A 364 -7.89 3.38 -13.31
N PRO A 365 -6.75 3.21 -12.62
CA PRO A 365 -6.24 4.22 -11.70
C PRO A 365 -5.91 5.51 -12.45
N VAL A 366 -6.02 6.63 -11.76
CA VAL A 366 -5.64 7.95 -12.29
C VAL A 366 -4.13 8.01 -12.47
N GLY A 367 -3.65 8.66 -13.53
CA GLY A 367 -2.22 8.78 -13.81
C GLY A 367 -1.43 9.50 -12.70
N LEU A 368 -0.11 9.39 -12.77
CA LEU A 368 0.80 10.08 -11.84
C LEU A 368 0.63 11.60 -11.95
N ASP A 369 0.83 12.29 -10.84
CA ASP A 369 0.99 13.75 -10.81
C ASP A 369 2.38 14.19 -11.32
N ALA A 370 2.51 15.47 -11.63
CA ALA A 370 3.76 16.08 -12.08
C ALA A 370 4.96 15.83 -11.15
N TYR A 371 4.78 15.85 -9.83
CA TYR A 371 5.88 15.60 -8.90
C TYR A 371 6.38 14.17 -9.04
N SER A 372 5.46 13.21 -9.03
CA SER A 372 5.79 11.79 -9.18
C SER A 372 6.46 11.49 -10.53
N LYS A 373 5.98 12.11 -11.62
CA LYS A 373 6.63 12.02 -12.94
C LYS A 373 8.07 12.53 -12.92
N ILE A 374 8.32 13.69 -12.30
CA ILE A 374 9.69 14.24 -12.16
C ILE A 374 10.57 13.28 -11.36
N GLN A 375 10.06 12.71 -10.27
CA GLN A 375 10.78 11.74 -9.45
C GLN A 375 11.17 10.47 -10.22
N LEU A 376 10.38 10.09 -11.23
CA LEU A 376 10.69 8.99 -12.15
C LEU A 376 11.43 9.45 -13.43
N GLY A 377 11.99 10.66 -13.43
CA GLY A 377 12.89 11.14 -14.47
C GLY A 377 12.23 11.93 -15.61
N ALA A 378 10.97 12.38 -15.45
CA ALA A 378 10.41 13.40 -16.33
C ALA A 378 11.18 14.72 -16.19
N SER A 379 11.39 15.40 -17.32
CA SER A 379 12.03 16.71 -17.31
C SER A 379 11.02 17.79 -16.94
N PHE A 380 11.51 18.87 -16.33
CA PHE A 380 10.73 20.08 -16.06
C PHE A 380 11.51 21.32 -16.47
N GLU A 381 10.79 22.39 -16.78
CA GLU A 381 11.37 23.72 -16.96
C GLU A 381 11.08 24.58 -15.74
N GLU A 382 12.12 25.13 -15.11
CA GLU A 382 11.98 26.08 -14.01
C GLU A 382 11.70 27.49 -14.53
N LEU A 383 10.64 28.11 -14.03
CA LEU A 383 10.22 29.46 -14.40
C LEU A 383 10.40 30.44 -13.24
N ASP A 384 10.82 31.65 -13.57
CA ASP A 384 10.95 32.77 -12.63
C ASP A 384 9.55 33.33 -12.31
N ALA A 385 9.15 33.25 -11.04
CA ALA A 385 7.84 33.70 -10.58
C ALA A 385 7.56 35.20 -10.84
N ASN A 386 8.59 36.01 -11.14
CA ASN A 386 8.46 37.44 -11.39
C ASN A 386 8.34 37.81 -12.87
N LYS A 387 8.25 36.81 -13.77
CA LYS A 387 8.18 37.03 -15.23
C LYS A 387 6.85 36.51 -15.80
N VAL A 388 6.46 37.12 -16.92
CA VAL A 388 5.31 36.67 -17.72
C VAL A 388 5.83 35.84 -18.88
N TYR A 389 5.18 34.70 -19.11
CA TYR A 389 5.55 33.75 -20.16
C TYR A 389 4.33 33.40 -21.02
N GLU A 390 4.56 33.19 -22.31
CA GLU A 390 3.64 32.51 -23.22
C GLU A 390 4.26 31.15 -23.58
N LYS A 391 3.62 30.06 -23.13
CA LYS A 391 4.15 28.70 -23.23
C LYS A 391 3.07 27.72 -23.66
N GLN A 392 3.48 26.68 -24.36
CA GLN A 392 2.62 25.56 -24.75
C GLN A 392 2.73 24.45 -23.70
N LEU A 393 1.60 23.98 -23.18
CA LEU A 393 1.52 22.86 -22.25
C LEU A 393 1.06 21.59 -22.98
N LYS A 394 1.99 20.69 -23.25
CA LYS A 394 1.65 19.37 -23.81
C LYS A 394 1.24 18.43 -22.69
N ALA A 395 0.11 17.76 -22.87
CA ALA A 395 -0.27 16.64 -22.01
C ALA A 395 0.61 15.42 -22.32
N LEU A 396 0.71 14.52 -21.35
CA LEU A 396 1.29 13.20 -21.56
C LEU A 396 0.46 12.46 -22.62
N SER A 397 1.12 11.89 -23.61
CA SER A 397 0.50 10.95 -24.54
C SER A 397 1.51 9.88 -24.94
N LYS A 398 1.05 8.85 -25.64
CA LYS A 398 1.94 7.82 -26.19
C LYS A 398 3.10 8.46 -26.95
N ASP A 399 4.33 8.05 -26.61
CA ASP A 399 5.59 8.49 -27.20
C ASP A 399 5.86 10.01 -27.06
N THR A 400 5.14 10.72 -26.19
CA THR A 400 5.28 12.17 -25.99
C THR A 400 5.33 12.53 -24.52
N GLU A 401 6.46 13.11 -24.11
CA GLU A 401 6.63 13.66 -22.77
C GLU A 401 5.66 14.82 -22.47
N PRO A 402 5.12 14.89 -21.25
CA PRO A 402 4.37 16.06 -20.82
C PRO A 402 5.31 17.26 -20.67
N THR A 403 4.76 18.45 -20.87
CA THR A 403 5.44 19.67 -20.44
C THR A 403 5.12 19.91 -18.97
N ILE A 404 6.15 19.95 -18.13
CA ILE A 404 6.01 20.28 -16.70
C ILE A 404 6.76 21.58 -16.42
N PHE A 405 6.07 22.57 -15.86
CA PHE A 405 6.70 23.79 -15.35
C PHE A 405 6.81 23.73 -13.84
N LYS A 406 7.97 24.12 -13.31
CA LYS A 406 8.19 24.33 -11.89
C LYS A 406 8.33 25.83 -11.62
N ILE A 407 7.52 26.35 -10.71
CA ILE A 407 7.59 27.76 -10.29
C ILE A 407 7.98 27.79 -8.83
N GLN A 408 9.21 28.20 -8.55
CA GLN A 408 9.69 28.35 -7.18
C GLN A 408 8.99 29.55 -6.52
N THR A 409 8.45 29.36 -5.31
CA THR A 409 7.89 30.48 -4.54
C THR A 409 9.00 31.24 -3.79
N GLN A 410 8.62 32.32 -3.09
CA GLN A 410 9.54 33.02 -2.20
C GLN A 410 10.01 32.17 -1.01
N ASN A 411 9.23 31.14 -0.64
CA ASN A 411 9.68 30.12 0.30
C ASN A 411 10.50 29.07 -0.48
N PRO A 412 11.79 28.87 -0.17
CA PRO A 412 12.62 27.88 -0.89
C PRO A 412 12.12 26.44 -0.72
N ASN A 413 11.28 26.16 0.28
CA ASN A 413 10.70 24.84 0.52
C ASN A 413 9.35 24.62 -0.20
N GLU A 414 8.84 25.61 -0.93
CA GLU A 414 7.54 25.56 -1.60
C GLU A 414 7.66 25.96 -3.07
N TYR A 415 7.05 25.18 -3.94
CA TYR A 415 6.98 25.44 -5.37
C TYR A 415 5.64 24.94 -5.93
N PHE A 416 5.25 25.49 -7.07
CA PHE A 416 4.14 24.97 -7.86
C PHE A 416 4.66 24.11 -9.00
N LEU A 417 3.91 23.06 -9.34
CA LEU A 417 4.08 22.31 -10.57
C LEU A 417 2.84 22.49 -11.44
N ILE A 418 3.06 22.79 -12.72
CA ILE A 418 1.99 22.94 -13.69
C ILE A 418 2.17 21.87 -14.76
N GLU A 419 1.14 21.07 -14.95
CA GLU A 419 1.02 20.11 -16.05
C GLU A 419 -0.34 20.25 -16.72
N ASN A 420 -0.43 19.81 -17.97
CA ASN A 420 -1.70 19.68 -18.67
C ASN A 420 -2.14 18.21 -18.63
N ARG A 421 -3.34 17.98 -18.08
CA ARG A 421 -3.94 16.65 -18.02
C ARG A 421 -5.20 16.61 -18.88
N GLN A 422 -5.36 15.49 -19.58
CA GLN A 422 -6.47 15.24 -20.48
C GLN A 422 -7.08 13.91 -20.10
N VAL A 423 -8.40 13.75 -20.23
CA VAL A 423 -9.13 12.53 -19.87
C VAL A 423 -8.90 11.44 -20.93
N THR A 424 -7.65 11.02 -21.05
CA THR A 424 -7.12 10.06 -22.02
C THR A 424 -6.14 9.12 -21.32
N GLY A 425 -5.87 7.94 -21.88
CA GLY A 425 -5.02 6.95 -21.20
C GLY A 425 -5.59 6.58 -19.83
N PHE A 426 -4.73 6.53 -18.81
CA PHE A 426 -5.13 6.25 -17.43
C PHE A 426 -5.92 7.39 -16.76
N ASP A 427 -5.82 8.63 -17.25
CA ASP A 427 -6.62 9.75 -16.73
C ASP A 427 -8.11 9.64 -17.06
N ARG A 428 -8.50 8.67 -17.89
CA ARG A 428 -9.91 8.26 -18.00
C ARG A 428 -10.48 7.77 -16.67
N GLY A 429 -9.63 7.31 -15.74
CA GLY A 429 -10.01 6.97 -14.36
C GLY A 429 -10.61 8.13 -13.57
N LEU A 430 -10.38 9.38 -14.01
CA LEU A 430 -10.99 10.57 -13.39
C LEU A 430 -12.48 10.70 -13.70
N THR A 431 -12.98 10.07 -14.77
CA THR A 431 -14.39 10.21 -15.21
C THR A 431 -15.39 9.84 -14.12
N ARG A 432 -15.09 8.82 -13.28
CA ARG A 432 -15.89 8.49 -12.08
C ARG A 432 -16.19 9.70 -11.20
N TYR A 433 -15.23 10.62 -11.09
CA TYR A 433 -15.33 11.77 -10.21
C TYR A 433 -15.79 13.02 -10.96
N VAL A 434 -15.26 13.27 -12.16
CA VAL A 434 -15.44 14.54 -12.88
C VAL A 434 -16.80 14.65 -13.54
N GLU A 435 -17.36 13.55 -14.06
CA GLU A 435 -18.70 13.58 -14.68
C GLU A 435 -19.82 13.83 -13.65
N ASN A 436 -19.51 13.66 -12.36
CA ASN A 436 -20.39 13.94 -11.23
C ASN A 436 -20.08 15.28 -10.52
N MET A 437 -19.06 16.03 -10.97
CA MET A 437 -18.69 17.34 -10.41
C MET A 437 -19.21 18.49 -11.29
N PRO A 438 -20.31 19.19 -10.91
CA PRO A 438 -20.69 20.42 -11.59
C PRO A 438 -19.61 21.48 -11.33
N GLY A 439 -18.73 21.72 -12.32
CA GLY A 439 -17.69 22.75 -12.26
C GLY A 439 -16.30 22.35 -12.77
N GLY A 440 -16.04 21.06 -12.99
CA GLY A 440 -14.74 20.55 -13.46
C GLY A 440 -13.63 20.63 -12.40
N ILE A 441 -12.53 19.92 -12.65
CA ILE A 441 -11.29 20.05 -11.87
C ILE A 441 -10.64 21.36 -12.31
N THR A 442 -10.57 22.34 -11.41
CA THR A 442 -9.85 23.60 -11.64
C THR A 442 -8.48 23.56 -11.02
#